data_AF-A0A519TFP4-F1
#
_entry.id   AF-A0A519TFP4-F1
#
_cell.length_a   1.000
_cell.length_b   1.000
_cell.length_c   1.000
_cell.angle_alpha   90.00
_cell.angle_beta   90.00
_cell.angle_gamma   90.00
#
_symmetry.space_group_name_H-M   'P 1'
#
loop_
_entity.id
_entity.type
_entity.pdbx_description
1 polymer ?
#
loop_
_entity_poly.entity_id
_entity_poly.type
_entity_poly.pdbx_seq_one_letter_code
_entity_poly.pdbx_strand_id
1 'polypeptide(L)'
;MQRNFRKFRFFVAINASIMPENQDHPIFKEYEKRRNSDRLSPNLHNPTPASLRDECLIVYQEKGKPKEDVTLRAFFGAINTNEDYDSRISNFDIDKFRPLSYFLKGTSKSTNKVNVDLLKWLINDEDVFLPEQSETLPGSKPWYRRAVNFLKENAGITLTLLSILLIGKLAFYLWTIQISNVRMPDQAEKCMYWTGYHYEPVSCDEIKPGLNIIPLNIDKLKRMSKIPFFVKVTNRDVGKLWRAKIDG
;
A
#
# COMPACT_ATOMS: atom_id res chain seq x y z
N MET A 1 -0.02 -42.57 -27.05
CA MET A 1 1.29 -41.90 -27.23
C MET A 1 1.46 -40.88 -26.10
N GLN A 2 2.30 -41.16 -25.10
CA GLN A 2 2.48 -40.26 -23.94
C GLN A 2 3.47 -39.15 -24.28
N ARG A 3 3.15 -37.88 -23.96
CA ARG A 3 4.17 -36.83 -23.83
C ARG A 3 3.95 -35.97 -22.59
N ASN A 4 4.87 -36.20 -21.67
CA ASN A 4 5.04 -35.64 -20.35
C ASN A 4 5.17 -34.10 -20.38
N PHE A 5 4.32 -33.39 -19.64
CA PHE A 5 4.54 -31.99 -19.25
C PHE A 5 4.29 -31.81 -17.74
N ARG A 6 5.26 -32.27 -16.93
CA ARG A 6 5.42 -31.78 -15.55
C ARG A 6 5.86 -30.31 -15.62
N LYS A 7 5.05 -29.38 -15.08
CA LYS A 7 5.56 -28.14 -14.45
C LYS A 7 4.46 -27.37 -13.69
N PHE A 8 4.85 -26.83 -12.53
CA PHE A 8 4.18 -25.80 -11.74
C PHE A 8 2.69 -25.98 -11.39
N ARG A 9 2.42 -26.70 -10.29
CA ARG A 9 1.40 -26.29 -9.32
C ARG A 9 2.09 -25.92 -8.01
N PHE A 10 2.31 -24.63 -7.78
CA PHE A 10 2.63 -24.08 -6.46
C PHE A 10 1.71 -22.87 -6.20
N PHE A 11 0.88 -23.02 -5.19
CA PHE A 11 0.24 -22.00 -4.34
C PHE A 11 -0.32 -20.72 -4.99
N VAL A 12 -1.65 -20.62 -5.01
CA VAL A 12 -2.36 -19.37 -4.64
C VAL A 12 -3.47 -19.69 -3.65
N ALA A 13 -3.07 -19.81 -2.39
CA ALA A 13 -3.89 -19.56 -1.21
C ALA A 13 -2.96 -18.93 -0.17
N ILE A 14 -3.53 -18.10 0.73
CA ILE A 14 -2.87 -17.35 1.82
C ILE A 14 -2.56 -15.84 1.51
N ASN A 15 -3.21 -15.00 2.33
CA ASN A 15 -2.92 -13.61 2.73
C ASN A 15 -3.14 -12.41 1.79
N ALA A 16 -4.27 -11.73 2.03
CA ALA A 16 -4.50 -10.32 1.72
C ALA A 16 -3.84 -9.35 2.75
N SER A 17 -2.64 -9.69 3.26
CA SER A 17 -2.04 -9.01 4.44
C SER A 17 -0.56 -8.64 4.28
N ILE A 18 -0.07 -8.52 3.05
CA ILE A 18 1.32 -8.11 2.78
C ILE A 18 1.31 -6.92 1.81
N MET A 19 0.96 -5.73 2.33
CA MET A 19 1.50 -4.51 1.76
C MET A 19 2.99 -4.44 2.13
N PRO A 20 3.91 -4.28 1.17
CA PRO A 20 5.32 -4.20 1.46
C PRO A 20 5.67 -2.79 2.00
N GLU A 21 6.22 -2.74 3.20
CA GLU A 21 6.61 -1.50 3.86
C GLU A 21 7.92 -0.98 3.27
N ASN A 22 8.07 0.35 3.13
CA ASN A 22 9.17 0.95 2.38
C ASN A 22 10.17 1.72 3.26
N GLN A 23 11.29 2.18 2.69
CA GLN A 23 12.31 2.98 3.39
C GLN A 23 11.82 4.39 3.81
N ASP A 24 10.62 4.81 3.42
CA ASP A 24 10.03 6.06 3.91
C ASP A 24 9.32 5.92 5.27
N HIS A 25 9.15 4.69 5.77
CA HIS A 25 8.43 4.38 7.00
C HIS A 25 9.07 5.03 8.26
N PRO A 26 8.28 5.61 9.19
CA PRO A 26 8.81 6.35 10.35
C PRO A 26 9.81 5.56 11.21
N ILE A 27 9.56 4.27 11.47
CA ILE A 27 10.45 3.41 12.28
C ILE A 27 11.83 3.26 11.63
N PHE A 28 11.90 3.18 10.30
CA PHE A 28 13.19 3.09 9.61
C PHE A 28 13.95 4.42 9.67
N LYS A 29 13.24 5.55 9.57
CA LYS A 29 13.82 6.89 9.74
C LYS A 29 14.35 7.12 11.15
N GLU A 30 13.67 6.63 12.19
CA GLU A 30 14.19 6.70 13.56
C GLU A 30 15.38 5.77 13.79
N TYR A 31 15.33 4.53 13.28
CA TYR A 31 16.50 3.62 13.29
C TYR A 31 17.73 4.27 12.65
N GLU A 32 17.62 4.84 11.45
CA GLU A 32 18.74 5.52 10.79
C GLU A 32 19.21 6.75 11.58
N LYS A 33 18.30 7.54 12.16
CA LYS A 33 18.67 8.66 13.04
C LYS A 33 19.46 8.21 14.27
N ARG A 34 19.05 7.12 14.94
CA ARG A 34 19.76 6.59 16.12
C ARG A 34 21.09 5.95 15.77
N ARG A 35 21.15 5.25 14.63
CA ARG A 35 22.37 4.68 14.04
C ARG A 35 23.42 5.75 13.80
N ASN A 36 23.05 6.84 13.13
CA ASN A 36 23.94 7.98 12.87
C ASN A 36 24.27 8.83 14.12
N SER A 37 23.58 8.58 15.25
CA SER A 37 23.81 9.27 16.54
C SER A 37 24.58 8.41 17.55
N ASP A 38 25.08 7.23 17.15
CA ASP A 38 25.73 6.24 18.01
C ASP A 38 24.90 5.86 19.26
N ARG A 39 23.57 5.81 19.09
CA ARG A 39 22.58 5.48 20.14
C ARG A 39 21.94 4.10 19.98
N LEU A 40 22.50 3.26 19.10
CA LEU A 40 22.09 1.87 18.92
C LEU A 40 23.14 0.94 19.50
N SER A 41 22.74 -0.29 19.80
CA SER A 41 23.68 -1.35 20.10
C SER A 41 24.62 -1.64 18.92
N PRO A 42 25.81 -2.21 19.17
CA PRO A 42 26.72 -2.64 18.10
C PRO A 42 26.07 -3.61 17.09
N ASN A 43 25.16 -4.46 17.57
CA ASN A 43 24.43 -5.44 16.75
C ASN A 43 23.53 -4.81 15.68
N LEU A 44 22.97 -3.62 15.99
CA LEU A 44 22.08 -2.87 15.11
C LEU A 44 22.81 -1.84 14.23
N HIS A 45 24.08 -1.51 14.51
CA HIS A 45 24.84 -0.59 13.66
C HIS A 45 25.23 -1.21 12.30
N ASN A 46 25.52 -2.51 12.27
CA ASN A 46 25.75 -3.31 11.05
C ASN A 46 24.99 -4.65 11.11
N PRO A 47 23.65 -4.63 10.93
CA PRO A 47 22.81 -5.79 11.26
C PRO A 47 23.06 -6.96 10.30
N THR A 48 23.56 -8.05 10.87
CA THR A 48 23.61 -9.38 10.24
C THR A 48 22.44 -10.23 10.74
N PRO A 49 22.05 -11.30 10.03
CA PRO A 49 21.02 -12.21 10.53
C PRO A 49 21.32 -12.78 11.94
N ALA A 50 22.60 -13.04 12.25
CA ALA A 50 23.03 -13.48 13.57
C ALA A 50 22.95 -12.34 14.61
N SER A 51 23.52 -11.17 14.32
CA SER A 51 23.48 -10.05 15.29
C SER A 51 22.06 -9.54 15.55
N LEU A 52 21.13 -9.65 14.58
CA LEU A 52 19.71 -9.37 14.82
C LEU A 52 19.07 -10.37 15.79
N ARG A 53 19.39 -11.66 15.70
CA ARG A 53 18.94 -12.68 16.67
C ARG A 53 19.53 -12.41 18.05
N ASP A 54 20.82 -12.10 18.11
CA ASP A 54 21.53 -11.88 19.37
C ASP A 54 21.01 -10.60 20.07
N GLU A 55 20.65 -9.58 19.30
CA GLU A 55 19.93 -8.41 19.79
C GLU A 55 18.52 -8.76 20.31
N CYS A 56 17.79 -9.65 19.62
CA CYS A 56 16.49 -10.10 20.10
C CYS A 56 16.60 -10.76 21.49
N LEU A 57 17.69 -11.50 21.76
CA LEU A 57 17.94 -12.10 23.08
C LEU A 57 18.23 -11.02 24.14
N ILE A 58 19.07 -10.03 23.82
CA ILE A 58 19.41 -8.92 24.73
C ILE A 58 18.14 -8.15 25.12
N VAL A 59 17.41 -7.63 24.12
CA VAL A 59 16.20 -6.84 24.34
C VAL A 59 15.10 -7.67 25.02
N TYR A 60 15.03 -8.99 24.77
CA TYR A 60 14.08 -9.88 25.45
C TYR A 60 14.37 -9.99 26.95
N GLN A 61 15.64 -10.09 27.32
CA GLN A 61 16.08 -10.17 28.71
C GLN A 61 15.91 -8.82 29.43
N GLU A 62 16.29 -7.72 28.78
CA GLU A 62 16.10 -6.36 29.30
C GLU A 62 14.62 -6.01 29.55
N LYS A 63 13.71 -6.45 28.65
CA LYS A 63 12.25 -6.27 28.82
C LYS A 63 11.59 -7.20 29.84
N GLY A 64 12.36 -7.97 30.62
CA GLY A 64 11.83 -8.85 31.65
C GLY A 64 11.14 -10.11 31.10
N LYS A 65 11.58 -10.60 29.93
CA LYS A 65 11.11 -11.84 29.29
C LYS A 65 9.60 -11.90 29.01
N PRO A 66 9.00 -10.94 28.29
CA PRO A 66 7.56 -10.87 28.05
C PRO A 66 7.04 -12.10 27.28
N LYS A 67 6.04 -12.80 27.83
CA LYS A 67 5.43 -13.98 27.18
C LYS A 67 4.32 -13.65 26.18
N GLU A 68 3.54 -12.61 26.45
CA GLU A 68 2.35 -12.23 25.68
C GLU A 68 2.61 -11.11 24.65
N ASP A 69 3.86 -10.96 24.20
CA ASP A 69 4.22 -9.95 23.19
C ASP A 69 3.74 -10.37 21.79
N VAL A 70 2.89 -9.53 21.19
CA VAL A 70 2.31 -9.76 19.86
C VAL A 70 3.38 -9.82 18.77
N THR A 71 4.45 -9.03 18.88
CA THR A 71 5.56 -8.98 17.92
C THR A 71 6.39 -10.26 18.00
N LEU A 72 6.74 -10.68 19.22
CA LEU A 72 7.48 -11.92 19.41
C LEU A 72 6.68 -13.12 18.90
N ARG A 73 5.38 -13.19 19.21
CA ARG A 73 4.49 -14.25 18.73
C ARG A 73 4.35 -14.24 17.20
N ALA A 74 4.31 -13.05 16.58
CA ALA A 74 4.17 -12.92 15.12
C ALA A 74 5.45 -13.33 14.37
N PHE A 75 6.63 -13.05 14.91
CA PHE A 75 7.91 -13.37 14.26
C PHE A 75 8.45 -14.77 14.63
N PHE A 76 8.50 -15.10 15.93
CA PHE A 76 9.06 -16.36 16.45
C PHE A 76 8.03 -17.51 16.56
N GLY A 77 6.75 -17.21 16.38
CA GLY A 77 5.64 -18.15 16.59
C GLY A 77 5.23 -18.28 18.06
N ALA A 78 4.12 -18.96 18.31
CA ALA A 78 3.61 -19.14 19.68
C ALA A 78 4.50 -20.09 20.52
N ILE A 79 4.62 -19.78 21.81
CA ILE A 79 5.23 -20.62 22.86
C ILE A 79 4.14 -21.29 23.71
N ASN A 80 4.49 -22.38 24.39
CA ASN A 80 3.61 -23.00 25.39
C ASN A 80 3.64 -22.19 26.70
N THR A 81 2.60 -22.33 27.55
CA THR A 81 2.46 -21.54 28.81
C THR A 81 3.66 -21.69 29.77
N ASN A 82 4.29 -22.88 29.76
CA ASN A 82 5.47 -23.22 30.55
C ASN A 82 6.81 -22.91 29.86
N GLU A 83 6.82 -22.44 28.60
CA GLU A 83 8.02 -22.06 27.86
C GLU A 83 8.33 -20.55 28.02
N ASP A 84 9.54 -20.16 27.58
CA ASP A 84 9.96 -18.78 27.35
C ASP A 84 10.43 -18.62 25.89
N TYR A 85 10.78 -17.39 25.49
CA TYR A 85 11.37 -17.15 24.17
C TYR A 85 12.90 -17.29 24.12
N ASP A 86 13.64 -17.48 25.23
CA ASP A 86 15.11 -17.59 25.17
C ASP A 86 15.52 -18.77 24.28
N SER A 87 14.94 -19.95 24.55
CA SER A 87 15.18 -21.15 23.74
C SER A 87 14.64 -21.02 22.32
N ARG A 88 13.55 -20.26 22.13
CA ARG A 88 12.89 -20.09 20.82
C ARG A 88 13.66 -19.14 19.90
N ILE A 89 14.20 -18.04 20.44
CA ILE A 89 15.00 -17.04 19.72
C ILE A 89 16.39 -17.63 19.42
N SER A 90 17.03 -18.26 20.41
CA SER A 90 18.38 -18.84 20.25
C SER A 90 18.44 -19.89 19.12
N ASN A 91 17.45 -20.79 19.08
CA ASN A 91 17.31 -21.83 18.05
C ASN A 91 16.48 -21.39 16.83
N PHE A 92 16.17 -20.10 16.69
CA PHE A 92 15.39 -19.62 15.55
C PHE A 92 16.18 -19.75 14.24
N ASP A 93 15.47 -20.04 13.15
CA ASP A 93 16.02 -20.08 11.81
C ASP A 93 16.58 -18.70 11.42
N ILE A 94 17.91 -18.58 11.47
CA ILE A 94 18.67 -17.34 11.25
C ILE A 94 18.33 -16.73 9.88
N ASP A 95 18.01 -17.54 8.88
CA ASP A 95 17.72 -17.05 7.53
C ASP A 95 16.44 -16.20 7.46
N LYS A 96 15.53 -16.33 8.43
CA LYS A 96 14.32 -15.50 8.53
C LYS A 96 14.60 -14.04 8.89
N PHE A 97 15.76 -13.73 9.48
CA PHE A 97 16.21 -12.34 9.69
C PHE A 97 16.79 -11.70 8.42
N ARG A 98 17.11 -12.49 7.37
CA ARG A 98 17.75 -12.00 6.14
C ARG A 98 16.96 -10.86 5.44
N PRO A 99 15.62 -10.90 5.32
CA PRO A 99 14.86 -9.80 4.72
C PRO A 99 14.96 -8.48 5.51
N LEU A 100 14.93 -8.55 6.85
CA LEU A 100 15.14 -7.37 7.71
C LEU A 100 16.57 -6.85 7.59
N SER A 101 17.59 -7.73 7.66
CA SER A 101 19.01 -7.34 7.47
C SER A 101 19.26 -6.64 6.13
N TYR A 102 18.69 -7.15 5.02
CA TYR A 102 18.81 -6.52 3.70
C TYR A 102 18.06 -5.20 3.58
N PHE A 103 16.91 -5.06 4.25
CA PHE A 103 16.19 -3.78 4.32
C PHE A 103 16.98 -2.74 5.12
N LEU A 104 17.49 -3.09 6.30
CA LEU A 104 18.30 -2.22 7.16
C LEU A 104 19.64 -1.81 6.54
N LYS A 105 20.18 -2.62 5.62
CA LYS A 105 21.38 -2.31 4.82
C LYS A 105 21.10 -1.51 3.54
N GLY A 106 19.84 -1.14 3.29
CA GLY A 106 19.43 -0.45 2.07
C GLY A 106 19.45 -1.33 0.80
N THR A 107 19.81 -2.61 0.91
CA THR A 107 19.87 -3.57 -0.21
C THR A 107 18.48 -3.92 -0.74
N SER A 108 17.47 -3.96 0.14
CA SER A 108 16.06 -4.05 -0.23
C SER A 108 15.36 -2.71 -0.06
N LYS A 109 14.52 -2.32 -1.03
CA LYS A 109 13.67 -1.12 -0.97
C LYS A 109 12.43 -1.31 -0.11
N SER A 110 12.07 -2.55 0.21
CA SER A 110 10.89 -2.86 1.02
C SER A 110 11.04 -4.15 1.84
N THR A 111 10.16 -4.29 2.83
CA THR A 111 10.09 -5.41 3.76
C THR A 111 8.62 -5.72 4.09
N ASN A 112 8.33 -6.65 5.01
CA ASN A 112 6.96 -6.92 5.47
C ASN A 112 6.68 -6.21 6.81
N LYS A 113 5.39 -6.08 7.19
CA LYS A 113 5.00 -5.45 8.45
C LYS A 113 5.63 -6.13 9.68
N VAL A 114 5.71 -7.46 9.71
CA VAL A 114 6.27 -8.21 10.86
C VAL A 114 7.73 -7.83 11.15
N ASN A 115 8.53 -7.60 10.10
CA ASN A 115 9.92 -7.14 10.22
C ASN A 115 10.01 -5.69 10.74
N VAL A 116 8.99 -4.87 10.47
CA VAL A 116 8.90 -3.46 10.92
C VAL A 116 8.44 -3.40 12.38
N ASP A 117 7.48 -4.25 12.75
CA ASP A 117 7.05 -4.45 14.13
C ASP A 117 8.23 -4.95 14.98
N LEU A 118 8.99 -5.94 14.47
CA LEU A 118 10.21 -6.43 15.12
C LEU A 118 11.26 -5.32 15.26
N LEU A 119 11.47 -4.51 14.23
CA LEU A 119 12.41 -3.38 14.31
C LEU A 119 11.97 -2.36 15.37
N LYS A 120 10.68 -2.00 15.43
CA LYS A 120 10.11 -1.11 16.47
C LYS A 120 10.35 -1.66 17.87
N TRP A 121 10.15 -2.97 18.04
CA TRP A 121 10.36 -3.67 19.31
C TRP A 121 11.85 -3.65 19.73
N LEU A 122 12.76 -3.89 18.79
CA LEU A 122 14.22 -3.89 19.03
C LEU A 122 14.77 -2.52 19.42
N ILE A 123 14.37 -1.44 18.73
CA ILE A 123 14.87 -0.09 19.05
C ILE A 123 14.15 0.55 20.25
N ASN A 124 13.34 -0.22 20.98
CA ASN A 124 12.65 0.17 22.21
C ASN A 124 11.85 1.49 22.09
N ASP A 125 11.02 1.58 21.06
CA ASP A 125 10.24 2.78 20.77
C ASP A 125 8.90 2.83 21.52
N GLU A 126 8.96 3.21 22.80
CA GLU A 126 7.83 3.88 23.46
C GLU A 126 7.67 5.32 22.93
N ASP A 127 8.77 5.96 22.50
CA ASP A 127 8.78 7.33 21.97
C ASP A 127 8.39 7.47 20.48
N VAL A 128 8.47 6.41 19.65
CA VAL A 128 7.92 6.50 18.28
C VAL A 128 6.42 6.32 18.32
N PHE A 129 5.77 7.46 18.53
CA PHE A 129 4.51 7.82 17.91
C PHE A 129 4.56 7.55 16.40
N LEU A 130 4.25 6.31 16.04
CA LEU A 130 3.45 6.07 14.84
C LEU A 130 2.21 6.97 14.96
N PRO A 131 1.78 7.66 13.89
CA PRO A 131 0.47 8.31 13.87
C PRO A 131 -0.62 7.23 13.81
N GLU A 132 -0.84 6.57 14.94
CA GLU A 132 -1.88 5.57 15.12
C GLU A 132 -3.25 6.27 15.17
N GLN A 133 -4.15 5.85 14.29
CA GLN A 133 -5.49 6.42 14.17
C GLN A 133 -6.39 5.89 15.30
N SER A 134 -6.39 6.53 16.47
CA SER A 134 -7.37 6.23 17.53
C SER A 134 -7.66 7.38 18.49
N GLU A 135 -8.92 7.43 18.94
CA GLU A 135 -9.54 8.42 19.85
C GLU A 135 -9.49 7.95 21.33
N THR A 136 -9.63 8.76 22.40
CA THR A 136 -9.97 10.19 22.55
C THR A 136 -9.57 10.76 23.93
N LEU A 137 -9.56 12.11 24.08
CA LEU A 137 -9.81 12.88 25.33
C LEU A 137 -8.80 12.74 26.52
N PRO A 138 -8.94 13.50 27.63
CA PRO A 138 -9.00 14.96 27.70
C PRO A 138 -8.00 15.55 28.72
N GLY A 139 -7.12 16.49 28.33
CA GLY A 139 -6.36 17.27 29.34
C GLY A 139 -5.12 18.02 28.85
N SER A 140 -4.42 17.50 27.85
CA SER A 140 -3.24 18.18 27.27
C SER A 140 -3.67 19.30 26.33
N LYS A 141 -3.22 20.54 26.58
CA LYS A 141 -3.47 21.68 25.67
C LYS A 141 -2.66 21.48 24.39
N PRO A 142 -3.27 21.22 23.21
CA PRO A 142 -2.47 20.76 22.07
C PRO A 142 -1.73 21.87 21.35
N TRP A 143 -0.72 21.49 20.56
CA TRP A 143 0.06 22.38 19.72
C TRP A 143 -0.78 23.19 18.72
N TYR A 144 -2.01 22.72 18.39
CA TYR A 144 -2.98 23.49 17.61
C TYR A 144 -3.25 24.87 18.22
N ARG A 145 -3.10 25.08 19.54
CA ARG A 145 -3.34 26.40 20.16
C ARG A 145 -2.43 27.49 19.57
N ARG A 146 -1.20 27.15 19.16
CA ARG A 146 -0.29 28.09 18.50
C ARG A 146 -0.68 28.33 17.04
N ALA A 147 -1.06 27.26 16.32
CA ALA A 147 -1.56 27.36 14.95
C ALA A 147 -2.89 28.11 14.85
N VAL A 148 -3.85 27.87 15.76
CA VAL A 148 -5.15 28.54 15.82
C VAL A 148 -5.00 30.01 16.19
N ASN A 149 -4.05 30.37 17.05
CA ASN A 149 -3.73 31.79 17.28
C ASN A 149 -3.20 32.45 15.98
N PHE A 150 -2.34 31.78 15.23
CA PHE A 150 -1.84 32.27 13.93
C PHE A 150 -2.92 32.34 12.84
N LEU A 151 -3.84 31.36 12.80
CA LEU A 151 -5.04 31.37 11.95
C LEU A 151 -6.00 32.52 12.35
N LYS A 152 -6.07 32.85 13.64
CA LYS A 152 -6.92 33.92 14.19
C LYS A 152 -6.35 35.32 13.91
N GLU A 153 -5.03 35.49 13.93
CA GLU A 153 -4.36 36.73 13.52
C GLU A 153 -4.51 37.00 12.02
N ASN A 154 -4.52 35.94 11.19
CA ASN A 154 -4.64 36.04 9.72
C ASN A 154 -5.97 35.47 9.18
N ALA A 155 -7.09 35.66 9.90
CA ALA A 155 -8.37 35.02 9.62
C ALA A 155 -8.91 35.29 8.20
N GLY A 156 -8.70 36.49 7.64
CA GLY A 156 -9.12 36.80 6.27
C GLY A 156 -8.38 36.00 5.20
N ILE A 157 -7.06 35.87 5.33
CA ILE A 157 -6.19 35.17 4.36
C ILE A 157 -6.42 33.65 4.42
N THR A 158 -6.69 33.12 5.60
CA THR A 158 -6.93 31.67 5.78
C THR A 158 -8.30 31.26 5.22
N LEU A 159 -9.33 32.10 5.38
CA LEU A 159 -10.65 31.88 4.77
C LEU A 159 -10.62 31.95 3.23
N THR A 160 -9.85 32.87 2.62
CA THR A 160 -9.74 32.93 1.15
C THR A 160 -9.03 31.71 0.57
N LEU A 161 -7.92 31.27 1.17
CA LEU A 161 -7.21 30.06 0.75
C LEU A 161 -8.08 28.80 0.86
N LEU A 162 -8.82 28.63 1.96
CA LEU A 162 -9.75 27.49 2.11
C LEU A 162 -10.88 27.53 1.08
N SER A 163 -11.43 28.72 0.80
CA SER A 163 -12.45 28.91 -0.23
C SER A 163 -11.95 28.53 -1.63
N ILE A 164 -10.73 28.95 -2.00
CA ILE A 164 -10.09 28.60 -3.28
C ILE A 164 -9.92 27.08 -3.41
N LEU A 165 -9.46 26.40 -2.35
CA LEU A 165 -9.29 24.94 -2.35
C LEU A 165 -10.64 24.19 -2.47
N LEU A 166 -11.70 24.69 -1.83
CA LEU A 166 -13.05 24.12 -1.94
C LEU A 166 -13.64 24.33 -3.35
N ILE A 167 -13.53 25.53 -3.91
CA ILE A 167 -13.96 25.84 -5.28
C ILE A 167 -13.20 24.98 -6.30
N GLY A 168 -11.89 24.85 -6.15
CA GLY A 168 -11.06 23.99 -7.01
C GLY A 168 -11.47 22.52 -6.95
N LYS A 169 -11.77 21.98 -5.76
CA LYS A 169 -12.28 20.61 -5.62
C LYS A 169 -13.68 20.43 -6.21
N LEU A 170 -14.57 21.40 -6.03
CA LEU A 170 -15.92 21.36 -6.59
C LEU A 170 -15.88 21.41 -8.12
N ALA A 171 -15.08 22.33 -8.69
CA ALA A 171 -14.86 22.42 -10.13
C ALA A 171 -14.27 21.12 -10.70
N PHE A 172 -13.29 20.50 -10.02
CA PHE A 172 -12.75 19.20 -10.41
C PHE A 172 -13.81 18.09 -10.35
N TYR A 173 -14.62 18.03 -9.29
CA TYR A 173 -15.70 17.04 -9.17
C TYR A 173 -16.73 17.17 -10.29
N LEU A 174 -17.22 18.38 -10.56
CA LEU A 174 -18.13 18.67 -11.67
C LEU A 174 -17.51 18.33 -13.04
N TRP A 175 -16.22 18.63 -13.23
CA TRP A 175 -15.49 18.24 -14.44
C TRP A 175 -15.37 16.72 -14.60
N THR A 176 -15.11 15.96 -13.52
CA THR A 176 -15.06 14.49 -13.58
C THR A 176 -16.41 13.86 -13.94
N ILE A 177 -17.52 14.47 -13.55
CA ILE A 177 -18.86 14.06 -14.01
C ILE A 177 -18.96 14.27 -15.53
N GLN A 178 -18.55 15.43 -16.04
CA GLN A 178 -18.69 15.79 -17.45
C GLN A 178 -17.76 15.00 -18.41
N ILE A 179 -16.61 14.50 -17.93
CA ILE A 179 -15.74 13.60 -18.73
C ILE A 179 -16.43 12.25 -19.02
N SER A 180 -17.44 11.87 -18.23
CA SER A 180 -18.15 10.59 -18.36
C SER A 180 -19.34 10.61 -19.33
N ASN A 181 -19.40 11.57 -20.26
CA ASN A 181 -20.45 11.75 -21.27
C ASN A 181 -20.48 10.65 -22.36
N VAL A 182 -20.65 9.40 -21.94
CA VAL A 182 -21.07 8.28 -22.79
C VAL A 182 -22.51 8.56 -23.22
N ARG A 183 -22.73 8.81 -24.52
CA ARG A 183 -24.08 8.97 -25.08
C ARG A 183 -24.90 7.72 -24.76
N MET A 184 -25.98 7.91 -24.01
CA MET A 184 -26.95 6.86 -23.74
C MET A 184 -27.79 6.60 -25.02
N PRO A 185 -28.18 5.33 -25.28
CA PRO A 185 -28.99 4.98 -26.44
C PRO A 185 -30.40 5.57 -26.32
N ASP A 186 -30.94 6.02 -27.44
CA ASP A 186 -32.39 6.29 -27.57
C ASP A 186 -33.18 4.99 -27.80
N GLN A 187 -34.51 5.03 -27.69
CA GLN A 187 -35.39 3.84 -27.73
C GLN A 187 -35.26 3.00 -29.02
N ALA A 188 -34.88 3.63 -30.13
CA ALA A 188 -34.63 2.97 -31.42
C ALA A 188 -33.20 2.39 -31.56
N GLU A 189 -32.24 2.83 -30.75
CA GLU A 189 -30.82 2.49 -30.91
C GLU A 189 -30.47 1.18 -30.18
N LYS A 190 -30.67 0.04 -30.86
CA LYS A 190 -30.42 -1.31 -30.31
C LYS A 190 -29.05 -1.90 -30.65
N CYS A 191 -28.20 -1.14 -31.34
CA CYS A 191 -26.85 -1.52 -31.70
C CYS A 191 -25.82 -0.48 -31.23
N MET A 192 -24.53 -0.83 -31.30
CA MET A 192 -23.43 0.07 -30.99
C MET A 192 -22.20 -0.24 -31.85
N TYR A 193 -21.35 0.76 -32.05
CA TYR A 193 -20.12 0.64 -32.84
C TYR A 193 -18.93 1.27 -32.11
N TRP A 194 -17.71 0.87 -32.46
CA TRP A 194 -16.49 1.42 -31.86
C TRP A 194 -15.98 2.63 -32.65
N THR A 195 -15.82 3.78 -31.97
CA THR A 195 -15.35 5.04 -32.59
C THR A 195 -13.84 5.09 -32.83
N GLY A 196 -13.10 4.10 -32.32
CA GLY A 196 -11.65 4.17 -32.16
C GLY A 196 -11.20 4.58 -30.74
N TYR A 197 -12.10 5.16 -29.94
CA TYR A 197 -11.85 5.56 -28.55
C TYR A 197 -12.87 5.01 -27.54
N HIS A 198 -14.15 4.89 -27.92
CA HIS A 198 -15.23 4.37 -27.06
C HIS A 198 -16.32 3.71 -27.92
N TYR A 199 -17.34 3.12 -27.29
CA TYR A 199 -18.55 2.69 -27.99
C TYR A 199 -19.58 3.81 -28.03
N GLU A 200 -20.32 3.90 -29.14
CA GLU A 200 -21.49 4.77 -29.29
C GLU A 200 -22.71 3.99 -29.76
N PRO A 201 -23.93 4.35 -29.31
CA PRO A 201 -25.16 3.73 -29.76
C PRO A 201 -25.49 4.13 -31.20
N VAL A 202 -26.21 3.27 -31.90
CA VAL A 202 -26.65 3.47 -33.28
C VAL A 202 -27.88 2.59 -33.58
N SER A 203 -28.69 2.95 -34.58
CA SER A 203 -29.67 2.03 -35.15
C SER A 203 -28.96 0.79 -35.73
N CYS A 204 -29.61 -0.37 -35.68
CA CYS A 204 -29.05 -1.59 -36.27
C CYS A 204 -29.11 -1.61 -37.81
N ASP A 205 -29.96 -0.76 -38.41
CA ASP A 205 -30.18 -0.68 -39.85
C ASP A 205 -29.23 0.35 -40.53
N GLU A 206 -28.44 1.07 -39.75
CA GLU A 206 -27.43 2.02 -40.23
C GLU A 206 -26.24 1.31 -40.86
N ILE A 207 -25.95 1.58 -42.14
CA ILE A 207 -24.82 0.98 -42.84
C ILE A 207 -23.65 1.97 -42.84
N LYS A 208 -22.67 1.76 -41.93
CA LYS A 208 -21.43 2.55 -41.88
C LYS A 208 -20.25 1.75 -42.46
N PRO A 209 -19.70 2.13 -43.64
CA PRO A 209 -18.60 1.39 -44.27
C PRO A 209 -17.38 1.22 -43.36
N GLY A 210 -16.84 0.01 -43.29
CA GLY A 210 -15.62 -0.31 -42.52
C GLY A 210 -15.78 -0.35 -40.99
N LEU A 211 -16.98 -0.11 -40.44
CA LEU A 211 -17.26 -0.18 -39.01
C LEU A 211 -18.04 -1.44 -38.65
N ASN A 212 -17.58 -2.16 -37.62
CA ASN A 212 -18.28 -3.33 -37.10
C ASN A 212 -19.36 -2.90 -36.10
N ILE A 213 -20.62 -2.99 -36.50
CA ILE A 213 -21.79 -2.71 -35.68
C ILE A 213 -22.20 -4.00 -34.96
N ILE A 214 -22.31 -3.94 -33.65
CA ILE A 214 -22.64 -5.09 -32.79
C ILE A 214 -23.88 -4.78 -31.92
N PRO A 215 -24.61 -5.80 -31.42
CA PRO A 215 -25.74 -5.58 -30.53
C PRO A 215 -25.37 -4.74 -29.31
N LEU A 216 -26.27 -3.84 -28.91
CA LEU A 216 -26.08 -2.94 -27.78
C LEU A 216 -25.83 -3.73 -26.49
N ASN A 217 -24.75 -3.38 -25.79
CA ASN A 217 -24.50 -3.85 -24.44
C ASN A 217 -24.14 -2.64 -23.57
N ILE A 218 -25.08 -2.22 -22.71
CA ILE A 218 -24.99 -0.98 -21.90
C ILE A 218 -23.75 -0.99 -20.99
N ASP A 219 -23.39 -2.15 -20.47
CA ASP A 219 -22.23 -2.35 -19.59
C ASP A 219 -20.91 -2.12 -20.33
N LYS A 220 -20.80 -2.68 -21.54
CA LYS A 220 -19.65 -2.48 -22.43
C LYS A 220 -19.61 -1.04 -22.97
N LEU A 221 -20.77 -0.47 -23.31
CA LEU A 221 -20.92 0.93 -23.73
C LEU A 221 -20.34 1.90 -22.69
N LYS A 222 -20.69 1.72 -21.42
CA LYS A 222 -20.27 2.60 -20.32
C LYS A 222 -18.83 2.38 -19.84
N ARG A 223 -18.35 1.13 -19.86
CA ARG A 223 -17.08 0.76 -19.19
C ARG A 223 -15.90 0.49 -20.14
N MET A 224 -16.14 0.38 -21.46
CA MET A 224 -15.08 0.08 -22.42
C MET A 224 -14.71 1.31 -23.23
N SER A 225 -13.54 1.87 -22.91
CA SER A 225 -12.89 2.95 -23.66
C SER A 225 -11.38 2.66 -23.83
N LYS A 226 -10.75 3.33 -24.79
CA LYS A 226 -9.33 3.25 -25.08
C LYS A 226 -8.56 4.07 -24.05
N ILE A 227 -7.55 3.46 -23.43
CA ILE A 227 -6.65 4.17 -22.52
C ILE A 227 -5.85 5.21 -23.33
N PRO A 228 -5.85 6.50 -22.95
CA PRO A 228 -4.99 7.50 -23.57
C PRO A 228 -3.51 7.18 -23.35
N PHE A 229 -2.64 7.52 -24.31
CA PHE A 229 -1.21 7.19 -24.25
C PHE A 229 -0.49 7.76 -23.00
N PHE A 230 -1.00 8.84 -22.43
CA PHE A 230 -0.46 9.48 -21.23
C PHE A 230 -0.86 8.79 -19.90
N VAL A 231 -1.81 7.84 -19.93
CA VAL A 231 -2.25 7.13 -18.71
C VAL A 231 -1.39 5.88 -18.50
N LYS A 232 -0.62 5.88 -17.40
CA LYS A 232 0.28 4.78 -17.04
C LYS A 232 -0.49 3.59 -16.46
N VAL A 233 -0.48 2.46 -17.18
CA VAL A 233 -1.01 1.18 -16.70
C VAL A 233 -0.18 0.65 -15.52
N THR A 234 -0.85 0.12 -14.49
CA THR A 234 -0.26 -0.38 -13.24
C THR A 234 -0.64 -1.84 -12.98
N ASN A 235 -0.02 -2.46 -11.98
CA ASN A 235 -0.36 -3.83 -11.55
C ASN A 235 -1.81 -3.98 -11.06
N ARG A 236 -2.50 -2.89 -10.67
CA ARG A 236 -3.92 -2.91 -10.24
C ARG A 236 -4.91 -3.07 -11.40
N ASP A 237 -4.43 -2.94 -12.63
CA ASP A 237 -5.20 -2.96 -13.88
C ASP A 237 -5.10 -4.33 -14.58
N VAL A 238 -4.27 -5.24 -14.06
CA VAL A 238 -4.18 -6.64 -14.49
C VAL A 238 -5.55 -7.31 -14.31
N GLY A 239 -6.02 -8.01 -15.36
CA GLY A 239 -7.35 -8.62 -15.41
C GLY A 239 -8.52 -7.67 -15.71
N LYS A 240 -8.27 -6.36 -15.82
CA LYS A 240 -9.31 -5.35 -16.14
C LYS A 240 -9.17 -4.75 -17.54
N LEU A 241 -8.05 -5.01 -18.21
CA LEU A 241 -7.71 -4.41 -19.51
C LEU A 241 -7.67 -5.47 -20.61
N TRP A 242 -8.18 -5.08 -21.78
CA TRP A 242 -8.09 -5.86 -23.02
C TRP A 242 -7.00 -5.25 -23.92
N ARG A 243 -6.23 -6.11 -24.60
CA ARG A 243 -5.25 -5.69 -25.62
C ARG A 243 -5.59 -6.37 -26.93
N ALA A 244 -5.86 -5.59 -27.97
CA ALA A 244 -5.88 -6.06 -29.34
C ALA A 244 -4.50 -5.82 -29.96
N LYS A 245 -3.92 -6.85 -30.58
CA LYS A 245 -2.77 -6.68 -31.49
C LYS A 245 -3.35 -6.31 -32.85
N ILE A 246 -2.98 -5.16 -33.37
CA ILE A 246 -3.27 -4.77 -34.75
C ILE A 246 -1.97 -5.01 -35.49
N ASP A 247 -1.96 -6.04 -36.35
CA ASP A 247 -0.92 -6.20 -37.35
C ASP A 247 -1.20 -5.17 -38.47
N GLY A 248 -0.17 -4.40 -38.82
CA GLY A 248 -0.22 -3.33 -39.81
C GLY A 248 0.53 -3.68 -41.09
#